data_AF-A0A556BA60-F1
#
_entry.id   AF-A0A556BA60-F1
#
_cell.length_a   1.000
_cell.length_b   1.000
_cell.length_c   1.000
_cell.angle_alpha   90.00
_cell.angle_beta   90.00
_cell.angle_gamma   90.00
#
_symmetry.space_group_name_H-M   'P 1'
#
loop_
_entity.id
_entity.type
_entity.pdbx_description
1 polymer ?
#
loop_
_entity_poly.entity_id
_entity_poly.type
_entity_poly.pdbx_seq_one_letter_code
_entity_poly.pdbx_strand_id
1 'polypeptide(L)' 'RFKSKNNKVQSYTTKHTNGNIAIIDNKLKLPKLGLVKFVKSREIEGRILSATVRRNPSGKYFVSILAEAEVQELP' A
#
# COMPACT_ATOMS: atom_id res chain seq x y z
N ARG A 1 -0.28 15.85 4.49
CA ARG A 1 1.09 16.38 4.41
C ARG A 1 2.06 15.32 3.88
N PHE A 2 2.95 15.64 2.94
CA PHE A 2 4.08 14.78 2.55
C PHE A 2 5.24 15.03 3.53
N LYS A 3 6.05 14.01 3.83
CA LYS A 3 7.18 14.18 4.77
C LYS A 3 8.30 14.95 4.07
N SER A 4 9.06 15.73 4.83
CA SER A 4 10.25 16.40 4.30
C SER A 4 11.30 15.37 3.86
N LYS A 5 12.14 15.74 2.87
CA LYS A 5 13.24 14.90 2.39
C LYS A 5 14.20 14.47 3.51
N ASN A 6 14.36 15.31 4.54
CA ASN A 6 15.25 15.07 5.68
C ASN A 6 14.59 14.30 6.85
N ASN A 7 13.37 13.80 6.68
CA ASN A 7 12.74 12.99 7.72
C ASN A 7 13.46 11.64 7.85
N LYS A 8 13.89 11.27 9.07
CA LYS A 8 14.50 9.95 9.33
C LYS A 8 13.56 8.80 8.99
N VAL A 9 12.25 9.01 9.17
CA VAL A 9 11.21 8.00 8.91
C VAL A 9 10.55 8.26 7.55
N GLN A 10 11.09 7.65 6.51
CA GLN A 10 10.60 7.75 5.12
C GLN A 10 9.44 6.78 4.84
N SER A 11 8.37 6.87 5.64
CA SER A 11 7.14 6.10 5.47
C SER A 11 5.92 6.98 5.29
N TYR A 12 4.97 6.54 4.46
CA TYR A 12 3.70 7.20 4.22
C TYR A 12 2.57 6.18 4.35
N THR A 13 1.72 6.37 5.34
CA THR A 13 0.56 5.52 5.59
C THR A 13 -0.74 6.22 5.20
N THR A 14 -1.65 5.47 4.60
CA THR A 14 -2.99 5.89 4.21
C THR A 14 -4.02 4.89 4.68
N LYS A 15 -5.12 5.40 5.24
CA LYS A 15 -6.28 4.59 5.61
C LYS A 15 -7.31 4.61 4.48
N HIS A 16 -7.99 3.49 4.31
CA HIS A 16 -9.12 3.38 3.40
C HIS A 16 -10.34 4.07 4.00
N THR A 17 -10.89 5.08 3.31
CA THR A 17 -12.05 5.84 3.79
C THR A 17 -13.19 5.94 2.76
N ASN A 18 -12.89 5.96 1.47
CA ASN A 18 -13.91 6.09 0.42
C ASN A 18 -13.41 5.63 -0.96
N GLY A 19 -12.84 4.41 -1.08
CA GLY A 19 -12.29 3.92 -2.36
C GLY A 19 -11.07 4.69 -2.88
N ASN A 20 -10.36 5.36 -1.95
CA ASN A 20 -9.15 6.11 -2.23
C ASN A 20 -7.93 5.20 -2.47
N ILE A 21 -7.98 3.97 -1.95
CA ILE A 21 -6.98 2.92 -2.15
C ILE A 21 -7.67 1.76 -2.86
N ALA A 22 -7.15 1.39 -4.03
CA ALA A 22 -7.67 0.30 -4.84
C ALA A 22 -6.53 -0.31 -5.67
N ILE A 23 -6.62 -1.60 -5.95
CA ILE A 23 -5.74 -2.25 -6.91
C ILE A 23 -6.53 -2.35 -8.22
N ILE A 24 -6.02 -1.70 -9.26
CA ILE A 24 -6.60 -1.74 -10.61
C ILE A 24 -5.52 -2.36 -11.49
N ASP A 25 -5.79 -3.58 -11.96
CA ASP A 25 -4.82 -4.40 -12.69
C ASP A 25 -3.48 -4.56 -11.92
N ASN A 26 -2.39 -4.03 -12.47
CA ASN A 26 -1.04 -3.99 -11.88
C ASN A 26 -0.66 -2.61 -11.33
N LYS A 27 -1.66 -1.78 -11.02
CA LYS A 27 -1.47 -0.45 -10.46
C LYS A 27 -2.20 -0.31 -9.13
N LEU A 28 -1.52 0.33 -8.18
CA LEU A 28 -2.08 0.68 -6.89
C LEU A 28 -2.53 2.15 -6.95
N LYS A 29 -3.82 2.38 -6.77
CA LYS A 29 -4.39 3.70 -6.56
C LYS A 29 -4.06 4.17 -5.15
N LEU A 30 -3.41 5.32 -5.05
CA LEU A 30 -3.12 6.00 -3.80
C LEU A 30 -3.70 7.41 -3.85
N PRO A 31 -4.19 7.95 -2.72
CA PRO A 31 -4.89 9.24 -2.71
C PRO A 31 -4.05 10.43 -3.17
N LYS A 32 -2.72 10.39 -3.00
CA LYS A 32 -1.82 11.50 -3.37
C LYS A 32 -0.98 11.24 -4.62
N LEU A 33 -0.66 9.97 -4.88
CA LEU A 33 0.25 9.58 -5.97
C LEU A 33 -0.52 9.09 -7.21
N GLY A 34 -1.84 8.93 -7.10
CA GLY A 34 -2.65 8.37 -8.17
C GLY A 34 -2.33 6.89 -8.38
N LEU A 35 -2.29 6.48 -9.65
CA LEU A 35 -2.04 5.09 -10.04
C LEU A 35 -0.54 4.81 -10.13
N VAL A 36 -0.03 3.97 -9.23
CA VAL A 36 1.38 3.61 -9.15
C VAL A 36 1.56 2.17 -9.59
N LYS A 37 2.44 1.91 -10.56
CA LYS A 37 2.81 0.54 -10.94
C LYS A 37 3.52 -0.14 -9.78
N PHE A 38 3.14 -1.38 -9.49
CA PHE A 38 3.79 -2.18 -8.46
C PHE A 38 3.92 -3.63 -8.90
N VAL A 39 4.84 -4.35 -8.27
CA VAL A 39 5.01 -5.79 -8.45
C VAL A 39 4.35 -6.48 -7.25
N LYS A 40 3.40 -7.38 -7.52
CA LYS A 40 2.68 -8.15 -6.50
C LYS A 40 3.56 -9.31 -6.04
N SER A 41 3.77 -9.44 -4.73
CA SER A 41 4.39 -10.63 -4.12
C SER A 41 3.37 -11.69 -3.72
N ARG A 42 2.11 -11.28 -3.48
CA ARG A 42 0.97 -12.15 -3.19
C ARG A 42 -0.28 -11.57 -3.86
N GLU A 43 -1.24 -12.42 -4.17
CA GLU A 43 -2.59 -11.98 -4.51
C GLU A 43 -3.26 -11.42 -3.25
N ILE A 44 -3.96 -10.31 -3.42
CA ILE A 44 -4.60 -9.59 -2.33
C ILE A 44 -6.08 -9.74 -2.58
N GLU A 45 -6.68 -10.68 -1.87
CA GLU A 45 -8.11 -10.93 -1.87
C GLU A 45 -8.74 -10.23 -0.66
N GLY A 46 -9.93 -9.68 -0.85
CA GLY A 46 -10.70 -9.03 0.20
C GLY A 46 -10.53 -7.52 0.34
N ARG A 47 -10.92 -6.98 1.51
CA ARG A 47 -11.09 -5.53 1.72
C ARG A 47 -9.79 -4.88 2.19
N ILE A 48 -9.29 -3.92 1.41
CA ILE A 48 -8.11 -3.13 1.81
C ILE A 48 -8.49 -2.14 2.93
N LEU A 49 -7.78 -2.22 4.05
CA LEU A 49 -7.94 -1.32 5.21
C LEU A 49 -6.93 -0.17 5.19
N SER A 50 -5.67 -0.45 4.87
CA SER A 50 -4.64 0.58 4.80
C SER A 50 -3.49 0.20 3.88
N ALA A 51 -2.79 1.20 3.37
CA ALA A 51 -1.56 1.04 2.60
C ALA A 51 -0.46 1.90 3.21
N THR A 52 0.71 1.30 3.43
CA THR A 52 1.91 1.96 3.93
C THR A 52 3.03 1.82 2.90
N VAL A 53 3.44 2.95 2.33
CA VAL A 53 4.60 3.04 1.44
C VAL A 53 5.83 3.39 2.27
N ARG A 54 6.86 2.55 2.26
CA ARG A 54 8.16 2.81 2.90
C ARG A 54 9.27 2.89 1.87
N ARG A 55 10.24 3.77 2.11
CA ARG A 55 11.48 3.84 1.34
C ARG A 55 12.63 3.29 2.18
N ASN A 56 13.37 2.34 1.62
CA ASN A 56 14.58 1.81 2.24
C ASN A 56 15.79 2.73 1.94
N PRO A 57 16.88 2.65 2.73
CA PRO A 57 18.11 3.41 2.46
C PRO A 57 18.69 3.16 1.06
N SER A 58 18.45 1.98 0.47
CA SER A 58 18.82 1.65 -0.91
C SER A 58 18.03 2.40 -1.98
N GLY A 59 17.08 3.26 -1.60
CA GLY A 59 16.24 4.03 -2.52
C GLY A 59 15.02 3.28 -3.04
N LYS A 60 14.88 1.98 -2.75
CA LYS A 60 13.74 1.17 -3.17
C LYS A 60 12.49 1.46 -2.33
N TYR A 61 11.34 1.46 -3.00
CA TYR A 61 10.03 1.64 -2.37
C TYR A 61 9.34 0.28 -2.21
N PHE A 62 8.74 0.08 -1.04
CA PHE A 62 7.93 -1.09 -0.74
C PHE A 62 6.56 -0.64 -0.21
N VAL A 63 5.52 -1.37 -0.58
CA VAL A 63 4.17 -1.12 -0.09
C VAL A 63 3.72 -2.29 0.77
N SER A 64 3.29 -1.98 1.99
CA SER A 64 2.60 -2.90 2.88
C SER A 64 1.11 -2.60 2.81
N ILE A 65 0.33 -3.58 2.37
CA ILE A 65 -1.12 -3.48 2.27
C ILE A 65 -1.70 -4.32 3.40
N LEU A 66 -2.54 -3.70 4.22
CA LEU A 66 -3.31 -4.37 5.24
C LEU A 66 -4.70 -4.61 4.65
N ALA A 67 -5.08 -5.87 4.49
CA ALA A 67 -6.36 -6.30 3.95
C ALA A 67 -7.02 -7.32 4.89
N GLU A 68 -8.35 -7.27 4.96
CA GLU A 68 -9.17 -8.35 5.52
C GLU A 68 -9.33 -9.40 4.42
N ALA A 69 -8.81 -10.60 4.67
CA ALA A 69 -8.98 -11.76 3.80
C ALA A 69 -9.75 -12.84 4.56
N GLU A 70 -10.66 -13.52 3.88
CA GLU A 70 -11.27 -14.74 4.41
C GLU A 70 -10.21 -15.84 4.41
N VAL A 71 -9.79 -16.26 5.60
CA VAL A 71 -8.83 -17.35 5.76
C VAL A 71 -9.61 -18.65 5.73
N GLN A 72 -9.32 -19.49 4.75
CA GLN A 72 -9.87 -20.85 4.72
C GLN A 72 -9.22 -21.65 5.87
N GLU A 73 -10.01 -22.06 6.85
CA GLU A 73 -9.53 -22.86 7.98
C GLU A 73 -8.97 -24.20 7.47
N LEU A 74 -7.80 -24.59 7.98
CA LEU A 74 -7.22 -25.89 7.68
C LEU A 74 -8.06 -26.99 8.34
N PRO A 75 -8.28 -28.12 7.66
CA PRO A 75 -9.02 -29.26 8.21
C PRO A 75 -8.33 -29.90 9.42
#